data_AF-A0A2D7LF10-F1
#
_entry.id   AF-A0A2D7LF10-F1
#
_cell.length_a   1.000
_cell.length_b   1.000
_cell.length_c   1.000
_cell.angle_alpha   90.00
_cell.angle_beta   90.00
_cell.angle_gamma   90.00
#
_symmetry.space_group_name_H-M   'P 1'
#
loop_
_entity.id
_entity.type
_entity.pdbx_description
1 polymer ?
#
loop_
_entity_poly.entity_id
_entity_poly.type
_entity_poly.pdbx_seq_one_letter_code
_entity_poly.pdbx_strand_id
1 'polypeptide(L)'
;MHIAPYNNKNIPIVNVDHDLVPLNYFNIVKLTKGENFKYRLNKYETCIVPATGTINVDVDGQHFKSVGNRSIDVWGGEPEGVYVPTDTKVCFECITDTAEIFIAGAKYEKVLEPFAVRPKDIDLVQYGSDETKTHRKIKHILGANQRDKVGRLLVSELYTVGSGGWSGFPSHKHDTDRLPQETRHDETYNFRFKPNYGSGLQMLQREDNKPGEAYHIIDGSTVLIDKGYHPCCALPGYEMYYFTILGGLSQRPLKQYFQPTHEEQLATIPGIMDMVAKFK
;
A
#
# COMPACT_ATOMS: atom_id res chain seq x y z
N MET A 1 -11.38 11.75 2.99
CA MET A 1 -10.86 10.48 3.54
C MET A 1 -11.09 9.34 2.56
N HIS A 2 -12.33 8.91 2.35
CA HIS A 2 -12.69 8.01 1.25
C HIS A 2 -12.81 8.80 -0.06
N ILE A 3 -12.22 8.27 -1.12
CA ILE A 3 -12.32 8.75 -2.49
C ILE A 3 -12.93 7.61 -3.30
N ALA A 4 -14.15 7.83 -3.79
CA ALA A 4 -14.84 6.89 -4.67
C ALA A 4 -14.03 6.67 -5.97
N PRO A 5 -14.09 5.49 -6.59
CA PRO A 5 -13.38 5.25 -7.85
C PRO A 5 -13.83 6.21 -8.95
N TYR A 6 -12.86 6.70 -9.71
CA TYR A 6 -13.09 7.58 -10.86
C TYR A 6 -11.94 7.43 -11.86
N ASN A 7 -12.16 7.90 -13.09
CA ASN A 7 -11.06 8.06 -14.02
C ASN A 7 -10.26 9.31 -13.64
N ASN A 8 -9.12 9.11 -12.98
CA ASN A 8 -8.22 10.18 -12.57
C ASN A 8 -7.42 10.82 -13.72
N LYS A 9 -7.59 10.34 -14.97
CA LYS A 9 -6.90 10.84 -16.16
C LYS A 9 -5.37 10.89 -15.99
N ASN A 10 -4.82 9.90 -15.29
CA ASN A 10 -3.41 9.79 -14.92
C ASN A 10 -2.89 10.98 -14.08
N ILE A 11 -3.77 11.79 -13.50
CA ILE A 11 -3.45 12.85 -12.52
C ILE A 11 -3.43 12.22 -11.12
N PRO A 12 -2.48 12.61 -10.23
CA PRO A 12 -2.37 12.05 -8.89
C PRO A 12 -3.69 12.09 -8.11
N ILE A 13 -4.03 10.97 -7.47
CA ILE A 13 -5.19 10.86 -6.56
C ILE A 13 -4.83 11.49 -5.21
N VAL A 14 -3.59 11.27 -4.76
CA VAL A 14 -2.98 11.96 -3.61
C VAL A 14 -1.75 12.68 -4.14
N ASN A 15 -1.83 14.00 -4.22
CA ASN A 15 -0.72 14.82 -4.71
C ASN A 15 0.29 15.11 -3.60
N VAL A 16 1.43 15.68 -3.97
CA VAL A 16 2.42 16.20 -3.00
C VAL A 16 1.76 17.20 -2.04
N ASP A 17 2.20 17.17 -0.79
CA ASP A 17 1.71 18.01 0.31
C ASP A 17 0.17 17.96 0.49
N HIS A 18 -0.46 16.81 0.23
CA HIS A 18 -1.90 16.61 0.41
C HIS A 18 -2.34 16.94 1.85
N ASP A 19 -3.44 17.69 2.00
CA ASP A 19 -3.89 18.25 3.29
C ASP A 19 -4.09 17.21 4.42
N LEU A 20 -4.56 15.99 4.09
CA LEU A 20 -4.82 14.94 5.07
C LEU A 20 -3.62 14.00 5.32
N VAL A 21 -2.81 13.75 4.30
CA VAL A 21 -1.74 12.73 4.33
C VAL A 21 -0.50 13.31 3.66
N PRO A 22 0.05 14.42 4.19
CA PRO A 22 1.13 15.16 3.53
C PRO A 22 2.42 14.34 3.36
N LEU A 23 2.58 13.21 4.06
CA LEU A 23 3.73 12.33 3.89
C LEU A 23 3.60 11.37 2.71
N ASN A 24 2.40 11.20 2.14
CA ASN A 24 2.15 10.25 1.05
C ASN A 24 1.94 10.93 -0.30
N TYR A 25 2.20 10.17 -1.35
CA TYR A 25 1.81 10.45 -2.74
C TYR A 25 1.22 9.18 -3.35
N PHE A 26 0.19 9.32 -4.18
CA PHE A 26 -0.40 8.19 -4.88
C PHE A 26 -0.99 8.61 -6.23
N ASN A 27 -0.62 7.86 -7.27
CA ASN A 27 -1.24 7.95 -8.59
C ASN A 27 -1.54 6.56 -9.15
N ILE A 28 -2.63 6.47 -9.92
CA ILE A 28 -2.94 5.33 -10.77
C ILE A 28 -2.78 5.80 -12.22
N VAL A 29 -1.88 5.18 -12.96
CA VAL A 29 -1.61 5.49 -14.36
C VAL A 29 -2.08 4.32 -15.20
N LYS A 30 -2.95 4.58 -16.17
CA LYS A 30 -3.42 3.60 -17.16
C LYS A 30 -2.83 3.95 -18.52
N LEU A 31 -2.19 2.97 -19.14
CA LEU A 31 -1.52 3.10 -20.44
C LEU A 31 -1.92 1.94 -21.36
N THR A 32 -1.94 2.21 -22.65
CA THR A 32 -2.00 1.23 -23.73
C THR A 32 -0.62 1.03 -24.34
N LYS A 33 -0.45 -0.05 -25.12
CA LYS A 33 0.85 -0.43 -25.69
C LYS A 33 1.56 0.71 -26.41
N GLY A 34 2.82 0.95 -26.04
CA GLY A 34 3.68 2.00 -26.60
C GLY A 34 3.43 3.40 -26.01
N GLU A 35 2.37 3.61 -25.22
CA GLU A 35 2.21 4.87 -24.48
C GLU A 35 3.22 4.98 -23.35
N ASN A 36 3.67 6.21 -23.10
CA ASN A 36 4.66 6.53 -22.09
C ASN A 36 4.08 7.50 -21.08
N PHE A 37 4.47 7.35 -19.81
CA PHE A 37 4.20 8.32 -18.76
C PHE A 37 5.51 8.84 -18.18
N LYS A 38 5.58 10.15 -17.96
CA LYS A 38 6.77 10.83 -17.43
C LYS A 38 6.40 11.61 -16.20
N TYR A 39 7.27 11.56 -15.20
CA TYR A 39 7.12 12.41 -14.02
C TYR A 39 8.48 12.69 -13.37
N ARG A 40 8.48 13.69 -12.50
CA ARG A 40 9.57 14.02 -11.58
C ARG A 40 8.93 14.64 -10.34
N LEU A 41 9.20 14.08 -9.18
CA LEU A 41 8.67 14.60 -7.91
C LEU A 41 9.82 15.06 -7.03
N ASN A 42 9.83 16.35 -6.70
CA ASN A 42 10.75 16.90 -5.72
C ASN A 42 10.23 16.58 -4.30
N LYS A 43 11.14 16.29 -3.36
CA LYS A 43 10.89 15.95 -1.94
C LYS A 43 10.07 14.69 -1.66
N TYR A 44 9.74 13.91 -2.69
CA TYR A 44 9.12 12.59 -2.55
C TYR A 44 9.96 11.55 -3.27
N GLU A 45 10.22 10.43 -2.60
CA GLU A 45 10.65 9.19 -3.24
C GLU A 45 9.42 8.40 -3.69
N THR A 46 9.55 7.54 -4.70
CA THR A 46 8.42 6.76 -5.21
C THR A 46 8.75 5.29 -5.48
N CYS A 47 7.71 4.48 -5.60
CA CYS A 47 7.76 3.11 -6.10
C CYS A 47 6.73 2.93 -7.21
N ILE A 48 7.19 2.52 -8.40
CA ILE A 48 6.34 2.24 -9.56
C ILE A 48 6.01 0.75 -9.56
N VAL A 49 4.74 0.40 -9.43
CA VAL A 49 4.25 -0.98 -9.26
C VAL A 49 3.16 -1.26 -10.29
N PRO A 50 3.42 -2.07 -11.32
CA PRO A 50 2.38 -2.56 -12.22
C PRO A 50 1.37 -3.43 -11.46
N ALA A 51 0.13 -2.95 -11.33
CA ALA A 51 -1.00 -3.74 -10.83
C ALA A 51 -1.38 -4.81 -11.86
N THR A 52 -1.42 -4.41 -13.13
CA THR A 52 -1.55 -5.29 -14.30
C THR A 52 -0.69 -4.77 -15.45
N GLY A 53 -0.39 -5.65 -16.40
CA GLY A 53 0.46 -5.38 -17.54
C GLY A 53 1.95 -5.38 -17.22
N THR A 54 2.74 -5.05 -18.24
CA THR A 54 4.21 -5.00 -18.17
C THR A 54 4.71 -3.67 -18.72
N ILE A 55 5.67 -3.07 -18.03
CA ILE A 55 6.28 -1.79 -18.41
C ILE A 55 7.81 -1.87 -18.49
N ASN A 56 8.42 -1.04 -19.33
CA ASN A 56 9.84 -0.69 -19.22
C ASN A 56 9.97 0.64 -18.48
N VAL A 57 10.87 0.72 -17.50
CA VAL A 57 11.09 1.93 -16.70
C VAL A 57 12.49 2.47 -16.95
N ASP A 58 12.58 3.77 -17.22
CA ASP A 58 13.80 4.57 -17.25
C ASP A 58 13.80 5.51 -16.04
N VAL A 59 14.86 5.46 -15.25
CA VAL A 59 15.09 6.35 -14.10
C VAL A 59 16.44 7.04 -14.30
N ASP A 60 16.40 8.27 -14.78
CA ASP A 60 17.58 9.10 -15.13
C ASP A 60 18.63 8.33 -15.98
N GLY A 61 18.16 7.59 -16.98
CA GLY A 61 19.01 6.78 -17.86
C GLY A 61 19.34 5.38 -17.35
N GLN A 62 18.93 5.00 -16.12
CA GLN A 62 18.98 3.62 -15.66
C GLN A 62 17.73 2.86 -16.12
N HIS A 63 17.92 1.73 -16.82
CA HIS A 63 16.83 1.00 -17.44
C HIS A 63 16.45 -0.28 -16.67
N PHE A 64 15.19 -0.38 -16.28
CA PHE A 64 14.57 -1.58 -15.70
C PHE A 64 13.52 -2.12 -16.67
N LYS A 65 13.88 -3.21 -17.37
CA LYS A 65 13.01 -3.80 -18.40
C LYS A 65 12.00 -4.78 -17.82
N SER A 66 10.87 -4.92 -18.52
CA SER A 66 9.85 -5.94 -18.30
C SER A 66 9.37 -6.04 -16.85
N VAL A 67 9.06 -4.89 -16.23
CA VAL A 67 8.52 -4.83 -14.88
C VAL A 67 7.04 -5.18 -14.92
N GLY A 68 6.61 -6.14 -14.10
CA GLY A 68 5.22 -6.57 -14.00
C GLY A 68 4.93 -7.83 -14.81
N ASN A 69 4.20 -8.76 -14.20
CA ASN A 69 3.92 -10.09 -14.73
C ASN A 69 2.42 -10.49 -14.66
N ARG A 70 1.57 -9.63 -14.09
CA ARG A 70 0.14 -9.89 -13.90
C ARG A 70 -0.64 -9.39 -15.10
N SER A 71 -1.51 -10.22 -15.69
CA SER A 71 -2.28 -9.84 -16.87
C SER A 71 -3.69 -9.33 -16.54
N ILE A 72 -4.46 -10.11 -15.78
CA ILE A 72 -5.90 -9.87 -15.56
C ILE A 72 -6.16 -9.01 -14.34
N ASP A 73 -5.61 -9.39 -13.20
CA ASP A 73 -5.90 -8.80 -11.90
C ASP A 73 -4.69 -8.92 -10.95
N VAL A 74 -4.78 -8.28 -9.78
CA VAL A 74 -3.74 -8.28 -8.75
C VAL A 74 -3.51 -9.66 -8.10
N TRP A 75 -4.41 -10.64 -8.30
CA TRP A 75 -4.25 -12.00 -7.79
C TRP A 75 -3.44 -12.90 -8.73
N GLY A 76 -3.22 -12.48 -9.99
CA GLY A 76 -2.60 -13.29 -11.03
C GLY A 76 -1.08 -13.51 -10.94
N GLY A 77 -0.41 -13.14 -9.85
CA GLY A 77 1.04 -13.29 -9.74
C GLY A 77 1.68 -12.55 -8.55
N GLU A 78 3.01 -12.44 -8.61
CA GLU A 78 3.80 -11.68 -7.64
C GLU A 78 3.98 -10.23 -8.11
N PRO A 79 3.88 -9.23 -7.21
CA PRO A 79 4.17 -7.86 -7.58
C PRO A 79 5.64 -7.69 -7.93
N GLU A 80 5.89 -6.65 -8.72
CA GLU A 80 7.22 -6.11 -8.96
C GLU A 80 7.16 -4.60 -8.78
N GLY A 81 8.31 -3.99 -8.52
CA GLY A 81 8.39 -2.54 -8.38
C GLY A 81 9.70 -1.96 -8.84
N VAL A 82 9.72 -0.65 -9.09
CA VAL A 82 10.95 0.12 -9.25
C VAL A 82 10.94 1.25 -8.25
N TYR A 83 11.92 1.25 -7.35
CA TYR A 83 12.18 2.38 -6.46
C TYR A 83 12.82 3.51 -7.24
N VAL A 84 12.32 4.72 -7.03
CA VAL A 84 12.77 5.95 -7.67
C VAL A 84 13.11 6.97 -6.57
N PRO A 85 14.35 7.49 -6.58
CA PRO A 85 14.75 8.53 -5.65
C PRO A 85 14.00 9.84 -5.88
N THR A 86 14.11 10.73 -4.89
CA THR A 86 13.52 12.07 -5.02
C THR A 86 14.20 12.91 -6.09
N ASP A 87 13.42 13.80 -6.70
CA ASP A 87 13.83 14.75 -7.73
C ASP A 87 14.51 14.12 -8.96
N THR A 88 14.22 12.84 -9.21
CA THR A 88 14.75 12.06 -10.34
C THR A 88 13.76 12.03 -11.52
N LYS A 89 14.28 12.14 -12.74
CA LYS A 89 13.46 12.05 -13.96
C LYS A 89 13.07 10.59 -14.21
N VAL A 90 11.79 10.38 -14.49
CA VAL A 90 11.25 9.06 -14.83
C VAL A 90 10.53 9.09 -16.16
N CYS A 91 10.69 8.03 -16.94
CA CYS A 91 9.82 7.68 -18.04
C CYS A 91 9.53 6.18 -18.00
N PHE A 92 8.27 5.76 -18.09
CA PHE A 92 7.95 4.35 -18.30
C PHE A 92 6.98 4.16 -19.45
N GLU A 93 7.12 3.04 -20.16
CA GLU A 93 6.39 2.69 -21.37
C GLU A 93 5.65 1.36 -21.17
N CYS A 94 4.40 1.29 -21.62
CA CYS A 94 3.60 0.07 -21.60
C CYS A 94 3.98 -0.89 -22.74
N ILE A 95 4.25 -2.15 -22.41
CA ILE A 95 4.70 -3.18 -23.37
C ILE A 95 3.57 -4.14 -23.75
N THR A 96 2.61 -4.34 -22.84
CA THR A 96 1.39 -5.12 -23.06
C THR A 96 0.27 -4.26 -23.67
N ASP A 97 -0.83 -4.88 -24.09
CA ASP A 97 -1.95 -4.15 -24.70
C ASP A 97 -2.51 -3.05 -23.79
N THR A 98 -2.61 -3.34 -22.49
CA THR A 98 -2.92 -2.38 -21.43
C THR A 98 -2.06 -2.65 -20.19
N ALA A 99 -1.88 -1.62 -19.37
CA ALA A 99 -1.29 -1.72 -18.04
C ALA A 99 -1.97 -0.72 -17.09
N GLU A 100 -2.21 -1.15 -15.85
CA GLU A 100 -2.55 -0.28 -14.72
C GLU A 100 -1.35 -0.25 -13.78
N ILE A 101 -0.82 0.95 -13.52
CA ILE A 101 0.42 1.17 -12.76
C ILE A 101 0.10 2.03 -11.54
N PHE A 102 0.49 1.56 -10.37
CA PHE A 102 0.46 2.32 -9.13
C PHE A 102 1.78 3.02 -8.91
N ILE A 103 1.74 4.32 -8.63
CA ILE A 103 2.92 5.09 -8.20
C ILE A 103 2.68 5.47 -6.74
N ALA A 104 3.29 4.71 -5.84
CA ALA A 104 3.34 5.02 -4.42
C ALA A 104 4.46 6.03 -4.14
N GLY A 105 4.30 6.93 -3.17
CA GLY A 105 5.40 7.77 -2.75
C GLY A 105 5.32 8.19 -1.30
N ALA A 106 6.47 8.56 -0.75
CA ALA A 106 6.59 9.14 0.58
C ALA A 106 7.54 10.34 0.58
N LYS A 107 7.32 11.27 1.51
CA LYS A 107 8.14 12.47 1.66
C LYS A 107 9.54 12.11 2.14
N TYR A 108 10.55 12.41 1.32
CA TYR A 108 11.95 12.16 1.58
C TYR A 108 12.83 13.03 0.69
N GLU A 109 13.84 13.69 1.26
CA GLU A 109 14.63 14.70 0.54
C GLU A 109 16.02 14.21 0.08
N LYS A 110 16.50 13.09 0.61
CA LYS A 110 17.81 12.57 0.20
C LYS A 110 17.67 11.78 -1.09
N VAL A 111 18.55 12.06 -2.05
CA VAL A 111 18.66 11.27 -3.28
C VAL A 111 19.41 9.98 -2.96
N LEU A 112 18.76 8.85 -3.20
CA LEU A 112 19.30 7.49 -3.09
C LEU A 112 19.53 6.91 -4.50
N GLU A 113 19.78 5.60 -4.59
CA GLU A 113 19.97 4.90 -5.86
C GLU A 113 18.68 4.16 -6.29
N PRO A 114 18.27 4.25 -7.56
CA PRO A 114 17.12 3.49 -8.05
C PRO A 114 17.43 1.99 -8.12
N PHE A 115 16.41 1.15 -7.92
CA PHE A 115 16.53 -0.29 -8.07
C PHE A 115 15.19 -0.94 -8.39
N ALA A 116 15.21 -2.13 -8.98
CA ALA A 116 14.02 -2.96 -9.17
C ALA A 116 13.86 -3.98 -8.04
N VAL A 117 12.60 -4.22 -7.67
CA VAL A 117 12.14 -5.33 -6.82
C VAL A 117 11.47 -6.34 -7.75
N ARG A 118 12.00 -7.57 -7.76
CA ARG A 118 11.49 -8.69 -8.56
C ARG A 118 10.82 -9.73 -7.66
N PRO A 119 10.13 -10.75 -8.21
CA PRO A 119 9.39 -11.73 -7.41
C PRO A 119 10.25 -12.43 -6.34
N LYS A 120 11.53 -12.67 -6.63
CA LYS A 120 12.49 -13.26 -5.69
C LYS A 120 12.84 -12.36 -4.49
N ASP A 121 12.59 -11.05 -4.60
CA ASP A 121 12.94 -10.05 -3.59
C ASP A 121 11.75 -9.74 -2.67
N ILE A 122 10.55 -10.23 -3.02
CA ILE A 122 9.30 -10.03 -2.28
C ILE A 122 9.35 -10.81 -0.96
N ASP A 123 9.14 -10.10 0.15
CA ASP A 123 8.97 -10.74 1.46
C ASP A 123 7.49 -11.05 1.69
N LEU A 124 7.17 -12.34 1.81
CA LEU A 124 5.82 -12.85 2.04
C LEU A 124 5.59 -13.04 3.53
N VAL A 125 4.44 -12.57 4.01
CA VAL A 125 3.92 -12.86 5.36
C VAL A 125 2.51 -13.39 5.20
N GLN A 126 2.21 -14.52 5.85
CA GLN A 126 0.86 -15.06 5.89
C GLN A 126 0.54 -15.56 7.31
N TYR A 127 -0.61 -15.15 7.83
CA TYR A 127 -1.00 -15.36 9.23
C TYR A 127 -2.52 -15.21 9.41
N GLY A 128 -3.02 -15.47 10.61
CA GLY A 128 -4.46 -15.55 10.90
C GLY A 128 -5.09 -16.82 10.31
N SER A 129 -6.41 -16.92 10.38
CA SER A 129 -7.16 -18.07 9.86
C SER A 129 -8.56 -17.72 9.36
N ASP A 130 -9.14 -18.59 8.56
CA ASP A 130 -10.53 -18.43 8.07
C ASP A 130 -11.57 -18.54 9.20
N GLU A 131 -11.22 -19.26 10.26
CA GLU A 131 -12.02 -19.41 11.49
C GLU A 131 -12.08 -18.08 12.27
N THR A 132 -10.92 -17.45 12.48
CA THR A 132 -10.81 -16.14 13.14
C THR A 132 -11.24 -14.99 12.23
N LYS A 133 -11.46 -15.25 10.95
CA LYS A 133 -11.70 -14.25 9.89
C LYS A 133 -10.57 -13.25 9.70
N THR A 134 -9.35 -13.52 10.19
CA THR A 134 -8.20 -12.61 10.06
C THR A 134 -7.11 -13.16 9.15
N HIS A 135 -7.42 -14.15 8.30
CA HIS A 135 -6.47 -14.75 7.38
C HIS A 135 -5.98 -13.72 6.37
N ARG A 136 -4.69 -13.42 6.42
CA ARG A 136 -4.06 -12.38 5.60
C ARG A 136 -2.79 -12.87 4.97
N LYS A 137 -2.58 -12.43 3.74
CA LYS A 137 -1.34 -12.58 3.00
C LYS A 137 -0.84 -11.19 2.63
N ILE A 138 0.37 -10.85 3.07
CA ILE A 138 1.04 -9.58 2.82
C ILE A 138 2.27 -9.84 1.96
N LYS A 139 2.41 -9.08 0.88
CA LYS A 139 3.57 -9.09 0.01
C LYS A 139 4.25 -7.73 0.11
N HIS A 140 5.39 -7.68 0.78
CA HIS A 140 6.16 -6.44 0.92
C HIS A 140 6.99 -6.19 -0.33
N ILE A 141 6.70 -5.09 -1.03
CA ILE A 141 7.49 -4.64 -2.18
C ILE A 141 8.68 -3.83 -1.68
N LEU A 142 8.43 -2.84 -0.82
CA LEU A 142 9.45 -2.08 -0.10
C LEU A 142 9.32 -2.37 1.40
N GLY A 143 9.81 -3.55 1.81
CA GLY A 143 9.74 -4.06 3.19
C GLY A 143 11.06 -4.00 3.94
N ALA A 144 11.29 -4.93 4.86
CA ALA A 144 12.51 -5.01 5.66
C ALA A 144 13.77 -5.27 4.81
N ASN A 145 13.65 -6.07 3.74
CA ASN A 145 14.76 -6.43 2.84
C ASN A 145 15.38 -5.23 2.10
N GLN A 146 14.66 -4.11 1.99
CA GLN A 146 15.08 -2.89 1.28
C GLN A 146 15.40 -1.74 2.24
N ARG A 147 15.41 -1.97 3.56
CA ARG A 147 15.51 -0.90 4.58
C ARG A 147 16.69 0.06 4.42
N ASP A 148 17.81 -0.42 3.90
CA ASP A 148 19.05 0.35 3.74
C ASP A 148 19.15 1.03 2.35
N LYS A 149 18.12 0.88 1.50
CA LYS A 149 18.09 1.38 0.11
C LYS A 149 16.97 2.38 -0.16
N VAL A 150 16.08 2.60 0.80
CA VAL A 150 14.93 3.51 0.69
C VAL A 150 14.89 4.47 1.87
N GLY A 151 14.20 5.59 1.74
CA GLY A 151 14.08 6.61 2.76
C GLY A 151 13.08 6.27 3.85
N ARG A 152 11.85 6.74 3.71
CA ARG A 152 10.73 6.60 4.66
C ARG A 152 9.52 5.85 4.09
N LEU A 153 9.57 5.49 2.81
CA LEU A 153 8.53 4.76 2.11
C LEU A 153 8.50 3.28 2.51
N LEU A 154 7.29 2.80 2.80
CA LEU A 154 6.94 1.37 2.83
C LEU A 154 5.79 1.14 1.83
N VAL A 155 5.90 0.06 1.06
CA VAL A 155 4.89 -0.33 0.04
C VAL A 155 4.61 -1.81 0.14
N SER A 156 3.33 -2.15 0.29
CA SER A 156 2.89 -3.54 0.45
C SER A 156 1.57 -3.80 -0.26
N GLU A 157 1.38 -5.04 -0.67
CA GLU A 157 0.10 -5.55 -1.14
C GLU A 157 -0.49 -6.49 -0.10
N LEU A 158 -1.72 -6.26 0.31
CA LEU A 158 -2.40 -7.07 1.31
C LEU A 158 -3.62 -7.73 0.69
N TYR A 159 -3.77 -9.01 0.98
CA TYR A 159 -4.88 -9.85 0.55
C TYR A 159 -5.55 -10.38 1.81
N THR A 160 -6.84 -10.11 1.93
CA THR A 160 -7.70 -10.90 2.81
C THR A 160 -7.87 -12.25 2.15
N VAL A 161 -7.33 -13.29 2.75
CA VAL A 161 -7.39 -14.65 2.21
C VAL A 161 -8.78 -15.21 2.49
N GLY A 162 -9.41 -15.79 1.45
CA GLY A 162 -10.80 -16.22 1.52
C GLY A 162 -11.80 -15.06 1.41
N SER A 163 -13.07 -15.35 1.68
CA SER A 163 -14.17 -14.40 1.46
C SER A 163 -14.76 -13.88 2.78
N GLY A 164 -15.04 -12.58 2.85
CA GLY A 164 -15.69 -11.97 4.04
C GLY A 164 -14.77 -11.85 5.27
N GLY A 165 -13.46 -11.80 5.07
CA GLY A 165 -12.48 -11.64 6.15
C GLY A 165 -12.24 -10.18 6.56
N TRP A 166 -11.51 -10.03 7.65
CA TRP A 166 -11.08 -8.78 8.27
C TRP A 166 -9.58 -8.55 8.08
N SER A 167 -9.24 -7.27 7.91
CA SER A 167 -7.90 -6.71 7.84
C SER A 167 -7.75 -5.54 8.80
N GLY A 168 -6.51 -5.18 9.09
CA GLY A 168 -6.22 -4.15 10.11
C GLY A 168 -6.72 -4.52 11.51
N PHE A 169 -7.00 -5.81 11.78
CA PHE A 169 -7.46 -6.32 13.08
C PHE A 169 -6.40 -7.23 13.75
N PRO A 170 -6.15 -7.14 15.06
CA PRO A 170 -6.72 -6.21 16.03
C PRO A 170 -6.40 -4.78 15.62
N SER A 171 -7.34 -3.89 15.95
CA SER A 171 -7.26 -2.53 15.46
C SER A 171 -5.99 -1.84 15.97
N HIS A 172 -5.37 -1.04 15.12
CA HIS A 172 -4.14 -0.34 15.45
C HIS A 172 -4.10 1.02 14.77
N LYS A 173 -3.21 1.88 15.27
CA LYS A 173 -2.91 3.19 14.72
C LYS A 173 -1.39 3.43 14.69
N HIS A 174 -0.98 4.45 13.95
CA HIS A 174 0.40 4.96 13.86
C HIS A 174 0.33 6.46 13.57
N ASP A 175 -0.38 7.17 14.44
CA ASP A 175 -0.75 8.58 14.25
C ASP A 175 -0.03 9.56 15.16
N THR A 176 0.90 9.05 15.96
CA THR A 176 1.67 9.83 16.92
C THR A 176 3.10 9.31 17.00
N ASP A 177 4.08 10.22 17.04
CA ASP A 177 5.45 9.87 17.44
C ASP A 177 5.54 9.74 18.96
N ARG A 178 5.09 8.59 19.48
CA ARG A 178 5.22 8.22 20.90
C ARG A 178 6.32 7.18 21.03
N LEU A 179 7.56 7.59 20.77
CA LEU A 179 8.70 6.67 20.71
C LEU A 179 9.09 6.14 22.12
N PRO A 180 9.40 4.84 22.27
CA PRO A 180 9.46 3.78 21.24
C PRO A 180 8.15 2.99 21.03
N GLN A 181 7.03 3.42 21.61
CA GLN A 181 5.74 2.69 21.60
C GLN A 181 4.96 2.80 20.29
N GLU A 182 5.08 3.92 19.57
CA GLU A 182 4.36 4.22 18.33
C GLU A 182 5.18 5.15 17.44
N THR A 183 5.17 4.90 16.13
CA THR A 183 5.72 5.82 15.13
C THR A 183 4.60 6.54 14.38
N ARG A 184 4.85 7.77 13.95
CA ARG A 184 3.93 8.52 13.09
C ARG A 184 4.14 8.17 11.61
N HIS A 185 3.11 7.63 11.00
CA HIS A 185 3.01 7.39 9.56
C HIS A 185 1.67 7.88 9.03
N ASP A 186 1.68 8.51 7.87
CA ASP A 186 0.47 8.63 7.06
C ASP A 186 0.29 7.34 6.26
N GLU A 187 -0.96 6.93 6.05
CA GLU A 187 -1.27 5.72 5.31
C GLU A 187 -2.32 5.96 4.22
N THR A 188 -2.17 5.27 3.11
CA THR A 188 -3.09 5.34 1.98
C THR A 188 -3.35 3.96 1.41
N TYR A 189 -4.63 3.62 1.27
CA TYR A 189 -5.10 2.37 0.70
C TYR A 189 -5.75 2.59 -0.66
N ASN A 190 -5.55 1.65 -1.57
CA ASN A 190 -6.38 1.51 -2.77
C ASN A 190 -6.88 0.07 -2.92
N PHE A 191 -8.19 -0.10 -3.00
CA PHE A 191 -8.87 -1.39 -2.86
C PHE A 191 -9.18 -2.04 -4.20
N ARG A 192 -9.10 -3.38 -4.24
CA ARG A 192 -9.67 -4.22 -5.30
C ARG A 192 -10.48 -5.34 -4.68
N PHE A 193 -11.48 -5.83 -5.40
CA PHE A 193 -12.33 -6.94 -4.97
C PHE A 193 -12.36 -8.06 -6.00
N LYS A 194 -12.56 -9.29 -5.52
CA LYS A 194 -12.83 -10.44 -6.36
C LYS A 194 -14.12 -11.14 -5.92
N PRO A 195 -15.13 -11.23 -6.81
CA PRO A 195 -15.25 -10.56 -8.11
C PRO A 195 -15.20 -9.02 -8.01
N ASN A 196 -14.93 -8.33 -9.13
CA ASN A 196 -14.69 -6.88 -9.18
C ASN A 196 -15.92 -5.99 -8.87
N TYR A 197 -17.10 -6.58 -8.71
CA TYR A 197 -18.29 -5.90 -8.19
C TYR A 197 -18.47 -6.10 -6.67
N GLY A 198 -17.50 -6.74 -6.00
CA GLY A 198 -17.47 -6.91 -4.56
C GLY A 198 -17.29 -5.59 -3.82
N SER A 199 -17.49 -5.63 -2.51
CA SER A 199 -17.33 -4.47 -1.64
C SER A 199 -17.06 -4.84 -0.19
N GLY A 200 -16.79 -3.84 0.64
CA GLY A 200 -16.45 -3.99 2.04
C GLY A 200 -16.71 -2.71 2.84
N LEU A 201 -16.24 -2.69 4.08
CA LEU A 201 -16.26 -1.53 4.94
C LEU A 201 -14.84 -1.20 5.41
N GLN A 202 -14.46 0.07 5.33
CA GLN A 202 -13.31 0.61 6.04
C GLN A 202 -13.83 1.40 7.24
N MET A 203 -13.41 1.01 8.44
CA MET A 203 -13.72 1.76 9.66
C MET A 203 -12.57 2.71 9.99
N LEU A 204 -12.90 3.84 10.60
CA LEU A 204 -11.92 4.72 11.22
C LEU A 204 -12.40 5.24 12.57
N GLN A 205 -11.71 4.81 13.61
CA GLN A 205 -12.03 5.13 14.99
C GLN A 205 -10.96 6.06 15.57
N ARG A 206 -11.32 7.32 15.83
CA ARG A 206 -10.35 8.35 16.27
C ARG A 206 -9.86 8.15 17.70
N GLU A 207 -10.72 7.58 18.54
CA GLU A 207 -10.49 7.45 19.97
C GLU A 207 -10.89 6.05 20.44
N ASP A 208 -10.15 5.53 21.42
CA ASP A 208 -10.42 4.20 21.94
C ASP A 208 -11.84 4.10 22.53
N ASN A 209 -12.55 3.03 22.16
CA ASN A 209 -13.91 2.71 22.63
C ASN A 209 -14.95 3.83 22.40
N LYS A 210 -14.76 4.68 21.38
CA LYS A 210 -15.76 5.66 20.90
C LYS A 210 -16.22 5.31 19.49
N PRO A 211 -17.48 5.57 19.09
CA PRO A 211 -17.90 5.33 17.71
C PRO A 211 -16.99 6.05 16.69
N GLY A 212 -16.63 5.33 15.63
CA GLY A 212 -15.89 5.86 14.50
C GLY A 212 -16.77 6.10 13.28
N GLU A 213 -16.11 6.45 12.18
CA GLU A 213 -16.72 6.51 10.86
C GLU A 213 -16.60 5.15 10.17
N ALA A 214 -17.57 4.80 9.31
CA ALA A 214 -17.52 3.61 8.49
C ALA A 214 -17.84 3.99 7.04
N TYR A 215 -16.95 3.62 6.13
CA TYR A 215 -17.03 3.96 4.71
C TYR A 215 -17.27 2.69 3.90
N HIS A 216 -18.28 2.72 3.02
CA HIS A 216 -18.49 1.67 2.03
C HIS A 216 -17.41 1.75 0.95
N ILE A 217 -16.61 0.71 0.84
CA ILE A 217 -15.51 0.62 -0.13
C ILE A 217 -15.87 -0.39 -1.23
N ILE A 218 -15.69 0.03 -2.47
CA ILE A 218 -15.89 -0.77 -3.69
C ILE A 218 -14.59 -0.85 -4.49
N ASP A 219 -14.56 -1.67 -5.55
CA ASP A 219 -13.40 -1.80 -6.42
C ASP A 219 -12.91 -0.45 -6.95
N GLY A 220 -11.62 -0.16 -6.77
CA GLY A 220 -11.03 1.13 -7.14
C GLY A 220 -11.07 2.21 -6.06
N SER A 221 -11.76 2.00 -4.93
CA SER A 221 -11.82 2.99 -3.84
C SER A 221 -10.43 3.29 -3.28
N THR A 222 -10.18 4.56 -2.93
CA THR A 222 -9.01 4.98 -2.17
C THR A 222 -9.42 5.49 -0.80
N VAL A 223 -8.66 5.15 0.25
CA VAL A 223 -8.86 5.69 1.61
C VAL A 223 -7.55 6.31 2.10
N LEU A 224 -7.65 7.53 2.63
CA LEU A 224 -6.55 8.27 3.23
C LEU A 224 -6.68 8.21 4.75
N ILE A 225 -5.73 7.58 5.44
CA ILE A 225 -5.76 7.39 6.88
C ILE A 225 -4.80 8.41 7.49
N ASP A 226 -5.38 9.50 8.00
CA ASP A 226 -4.65 10.55 8.69
C ASP A 226 -4.38 10.17 10.15
N LYS A 227 -5.37 9.65 10.88
CA LYS A 227 -5.22 9.26 12.30
C LYS A 227 -6.31 8.30 12.79
N GLY A 228 -6.05 7.60 13.89
CA GLY A 228 -7.00 6.67 14.52
C GLY A 228 -6.86 5.22 14.06
N TYR A 229 -7.65 4.34 14.68
CA TYR A 229 -7.66 2.91 14.45
C TYR A 229 -8.47 2.54 13.20
N HIS A 230 -7.91 1.71 12.31
CA HIS A 230 -8.43 1.58 10.94
C HIS A 230 -8.59 0.12 10.44
N PRO A 231 -9.44 -0.69 11.07
CA PRO A 231 -9.73 -2.02 10.56
C PRO A 231 -10.63 -1.94 9.32
N CYS A 232 -10.56 -2.94 8.46
CA CYS A 232 -11.45 -3.07 7.30
C CYS A 232 -11.93 -4.51 7.14
N CYS A 233 -13.06 -4.70 6.48
CA CYS A 233 -13.62 -6.01 6.22
C CYS A 233 -14.24 -6.09 4.84
N ALA A 234 -14.17 -7.28 4.24
CA ALA A 234 -14.92 -7.59 3.03
C ALA A 234 -16.34 -8.01 3.40
N LEU A 235 -17.34 -7.69 2.56
CA LEU A 235 -18.66 -8.31 2.69
C LEU A 235 -18.57 -9.82 2.41
N PRO A 236 -19.52 -10.63 2.92
CA PRO A 236 -19.54 -12.06 2.67
C PRO A 236 -19.51 -12.40 1.18
N GLY A 237 -18.70 -13.40 0.81
CA GLY A 237 -18.59 -13.87 -0.58
C GLY A 237 -17.58 -13.11 -1.46
N TYR A 238 -16.92 -12.07 -0.95
CA TYR A 238 -15.89 -11.32 -1.68
C TYR A 238 -14.51 -11.48 -1.06
N GLU A 239 -13.50 -11.68 -1.90
CA GLU A 239 -12.10 -11.47 -1.54
C GLU A 239 -11.75 -9.99 -1.65
N MET A 240 -10.87 -9.50 -0.79
CA MET A 240 -10.44 -8.11 -0.76
C MET A 240 -8.92 -8.01 -0.84
N TYR A 241 -8.46 -7.17 -1.76
CA TYR A 241 -7.08 -6.73 -1.88
C TYR A 241 -6.99 -5.24 -1.55
N TYR A 242 -5.89 -4.81 -0.96
CA TYR A 242 -5.55 -3.39 -0.91
C TYR A 242 -4.05 -3.15 -1.03
N PHE A 243 -3.73 -2.16 -1.85
CA PHE A 243 -2.38 -1.61 -1.98
C PHE A 243 -2.15 -0.60 -0.86
N THR A 244 -1.07 -0.76 -0.10
CA THR A 244 -0.75 0.06 1.07
C THR A 244 0.51 0.87 0.85
N ILE A 245 0.39 2.16 1.15
CA ILE A 245 1.46 3.15 1.11
C ILE A 245 1.57 3.75 2.49
N LEU A 246 2.76 3.65 3.09
CA LEU A 246 3.08 4.29 4.36
C LEU A 246 4.28 5.22 4.17
N GLY A 247 4.14 6.45 4.65
CA GLY A 247 5.19 7.45 4.71
C GLY A 247 5.46 7.84 6.16
N GLY A 248 6.65 7.51 6.66
CA GLY A 248 7.05 7.87 8.03
C GLY A 248 7.33 9.36 8.21
N LEU A 249 7.01 9.92 9.37
CA LEU A 249 7.31 11.32 9.71
C LEU A 249 8.76 11.50 10.17
N SER A 250 9.13 10.80 11.24
CA SER A 250 10.45 10.92 11.88
C SER A 250 11.40 9.81 11.42
N GLN A 251 10.87 8.59 11.24
CA GLN A 251 11.64 7.40 10.89
C GLN A 251 10.84 6.45 9.99
N ARG A 252 11.54 5.54 9.32
CA ARG A 252 10.94 4.54 8.42
C ARG A 252 10.26 3.38 9.14
N PRO A 253 10.90 2.71 10.13
CA PRO A 253 10.32 1.52 10.76
C PRO A 253 8.95 1.82 11.34
N LEU A 254 7.99 0.93 11.09
CA LEU A 254 6.61 1.09 11.56
C LEU A 254 6.47 0.43 12.92
N LYS A 255 6.10 1.22 13.92
CA LYS A 255 5.65 0.71 15.22
C LYS A 255 4.18 1.07 15.40
N GLN A 256 3.32 0.07 15.22
CA GLN A 256 1.88 0.18 15.45
C GLN A 256 1.56 0.25 16.94
N TYR A 257 0.57 1.08 17.28
CA TYR A 257 -0.08 1.11 18.59
C TYR A 257 -1.43 0.39 18.48
N PHE A 258 -1.50 -0.82 19.04
CA PHE A 258 -2.74 -1.58 19.09
C PHE A 258 -3.75 -0.93 20.03
N GLN A 259 -5.02 -1.06 19.68
CA GLN A 259 -6.12 -0.51 20.46
C GLN A 259 -6.18 -1.19 21.84
N PRO A 260 -5.99 -0.44 22.95
CA PRO A 260 -5.89 -1.04 24.29
C PRO A 260 -7.11 -1.89 24.67
N THR A 261 -8.31 -1.41 24.34
CA THR A 261 -9.57 -2.14 24.61
C THR A 261 -9.66 -3.51 23.92
N HIS A 262 -8.83 -3.78 22.91
CA HIS A 262 -8.85 -5.02 22.13
C HIS A 262 -7.49 -5.74 22.13
N GLU A 263 -6.59 -5.36 23.03
CA GLU A 263 -5.23 -5.91 23.05
C GLU A 263 -5.22 -7.43 23.27
N GLU A 264 -6.18 -7.99 24.02
CA GLU A 264 -6.30 -9.44 24.21
C GLU A 264 -6.46 -10.23 22.90
N GLN A 265 -6.95 -9.61 21.83
CA GLN A 265 -7.13 -10.24 20.52
C GLN A 265 -5.78 -10.53 19.84
N LEU A 266 -4.69 -9.92 20.29
CA LEU A 266 -3.34 -10.31 19.85
C LEU A 266 -3.02 -11.76 20.23
N ALA A 267 -3.61 -12.29 21.30
CA ALA A 267 -3.43 -13.67 21.72
C ALA A 267 -4.36 -14.67 20.99
N THR A 268 -5.39 -14.19 20.28
CA THR A 268 -6.38 -15.04 19.60
C THR A 268 -6.07 -15.26 18.13
N ILE A 269 -5.19 -14.45 17.53
CA ILE A 269 -4.88 -14.50 16.09
C ILE A 269 -3.55 -15.23 15.86
N PRO A 270 -3.56 -16.41 15.21
CA PRO A 270 -2.36 -17.18 14.96
C PRO A 270 -1.31 -16.40 14.15
N GLY A 271 -0.05 -16.39 14.60
CA GLY A 271 1.08 -15.79 13.88
C GLY A 271 1.14 -14.26 13.85
N ILE A 272 0.24 -13.55 14.56
CA ILE A 272 0.23 -12.08 14.52
C ILE A 272 1.48 -11.45 15.10
N MET A 273 2.06 -12.04 16.15
CA MET A 273 3.26 -11.50 16.80
C MET A 273 4.50 -11.59 15.89
N ASP A 274 4.58 -12.63 15.04
CA ASP A 274 5.65 -12.77 14.05
C ASP A 274 5.52 -11.72 12.95
N MET A 275 4.28 -11.41 12.53
CA MET A 275 4.01 -10.32 11.59
C MET A 275 4.46 -8.97 12.16
N VAL A 276 4.12 -8.65 13.41
CA VAL A 276 4.53 -7.39 14.06
C VAL A 276 6.05 -7.24 14.10
N ALA A 277 6.80 -8.33 14.21
CA ALA A 277 8.25 -8.31 14.18
C ALA A 277 8.83 -7.95 12.80
N LYS A 278 8.15 -8.26 11.69
CA LYS A 278 8.62 -7.96 10.33
C LYS A 278 8.54 -6.48 9.94
N PHE A 279 7.75 -5.68 10.67
CA PHE A 279 7.60 -4.24 10.43
C PHE A 279 8.62 -3.38 11.20
N LYS A 280 9.35 -3.98 12.16
CA LYS A 280 10.48 -3.34 12.84
C LYS A 280 11.73 -3.34 11.95
#